data_AF-A0A5F1S5U5-F1
#
_entry.id   AF-A0A5F1S5U5-F1
#
_cell.length_a   1.000
_cell.length_b   1.000
_cell.length_c   1.000
_cell.angle_alpha   90.00
_cell.angle_beta   90.00
_cell.angle_gamma   90.00
#
_symmetry.space_group_name_H-M   'P 1'
#
loop_
_entity.id
_entity.type
_entity.pdbx_description
1 polymer ?
#
loop_
_entity_poly.entity_id
_entity_poly.type
_entity_poly.pdbx_seq_one_letter_code
_entity_poly.pdbx_strand_id
1 'polypeptide(L)' 'MKQVTEDQFDIVDDVTVIHRPTRTHISTYRYKDPSDIGDLMVRAGIDTNDFNLHDIRAAAMPILRRLAAERS' A
#
# COMPACT_ATOMS: atom_id res chain seq x y z
N MET A 1 14.43 -10.35 -7.65
CA MET A 1 13.49 -9.85 -6.63
C MET A 1 12.20 -10.65 -6.75
N LYS A 2 11.57 -10.98 -5.62
CA LYS A 2 10.31 -11.71 -5.58
C LYS A 2 9.16 -10.84 -6.07
N GLN A 3 8.19 -11.46 -6.74
CA GLN A 3 6.97 -10.78 -7.17
C GLN A 3 6.10 -10.43 -5.97
N VAL A 4 5.52 -9.23 -5.98
CA VAL A 4 4.55 -8.78 -4.99
C VAL A 4 3.14 -9.02 -5.50
N THR A 5 2.26 -9.57 -4.66
CA THR A 5 0.87 -9.88 -4.99
C THR A 5 -0.10 -9.27 -3.97
N GLU A 6 -1.34 -9.01 -4.38
CA GLU A 6 -2.36 -8.32 -3.56
C GLU A 6 -2.69 -9.09 -2.27
N ASP A 7 -2.69 -10.43 -2.31
CA ASP A 7 -2.94 -11.30 -1.16
C ASP A 7 -1.84 -11.22 -0.07
N GLN A 8 -0.72 -10.57 -0.36
CA GLN A 8 0.36 -10.33 0.60
C GLN A 8 0.11 -9.10 1.49
N PHE A 9 -0.97 -8.35 1.26
CA PHE A 9 -1.30 -7.15 2.01
C PHE A 9 -2.40 -7.40 3.05
N ASP A 10 -2.16 -6.89 4.26
CA ASP A 10 -3.20 -6.73 5.28
C ASP A 10 -3.74 -5.30 5.23
N ILE A 11 -5.06 -5.16 5.28
CA ILE A 11 -5.73 -3.86 5.39
C ILE A 11 -5.82 -3.50 6.86
N VAL A 12 -5.21 -2.37 7.25
CA VAL A 12 -5.22 -1.88 8.63
C VAL A 12 -6.39 -0.94 8.86
N ASP A 13 -6.57 -0.01 7.92
CA ASP A 13 -7.65 0.96 7.90
C ASP A 13 -7.94 1.35 6.44
N ASP A 14 -8.80 2.36 6.24
CA ASP A 14 -9.25 2.79 4.92
C ASP A 14 -8.19 3.53 4.10
N VAL A 15 -7.03 3.84 4.67
CA VAL A 15 -5.92 4.50 3.98
C VAL A 15 -4.57 3.82 4.18
N THR A 16 -4.53 2.68 4.88
CA THR A 16 -3.28 2.02 5.28
C THR A 16 -3.34 0.53 5.02
N VAL A 17 -2.30 0.03 4.34
CA VAL A 17 -2.05 -1.40 4.13
C VAL A 17 -0.64 -1.78 4.57
N ILE A 18 -0.47 -3.03 4.95
CA ILE A 18 0.81 -3.60 5.37
C ILE A 18 1.17 -4.75 4.45
N HIS A 19 2.32 -4.67 3.80
CA HIS A 19 2.88 -5.80 3.07
C HIS A 19 3.46 -6.80 4.08
N ARG A 20 2.77 -7.93 4.32
CA ARG A 20 3.11 -8.92 5.35
C ARG A 20 4.55 -9.43 5.27
N PRO A 21 5.09 -9.82 4.09
CA PRO A 21 6.42 -10.40 4.00
C PRO A 21 7.52 -9.46 4.50
N THR A 22 7.41 -8.16 4.19
CA THR A 22 8.46 -7.18 4.52
C THR A 22 8.11 -6.33 5.73
N ARG A 23 6.87 -6.41 6.22
CA ARG A 23 6.26 -5.50 7.21
C ARG A 23 6.34 -4.04 6.78
N THR A 24 6.35 -3.79 5.47
CA THR A 24 6.35 -2.44 4.91
C THR A 24 4.95 -1.86 5.07
N HIS A 25 4.85 -0.69 5.68
CA HIS A 25 3.59 0.03 5.80
C HIS A 25 3.47 1.01 4.64
N ILE A 26 2.32 1.00 3.98
CA ILE A 26 1.98 1.93 2.90
C ILE A 26 0.68 2.59 3.31
N SER A 27 0.72 3.91 3.45
CA SER A 27 -0.47 4.70 3.73
C SER A 27 -0.64 5.81 2.71
N THR A 28 -1.88 6.20 2.48
CA THR A 28 -2.24 7.40 1.72
C THR A 28 -2.93 8.41 2.63
N TYR A 29 -3.19 9.60 2.13
CA TYR A 29 -4.01 10.61 2.80
C TYR A 29 -5.46 10.47 2.33
N ARG A 30 -6.42 10.79 3.21
CA ARG A 30 -7.81 10.97 2.78
C ARG A 30 -7.92 12.28 2.00
N TYR A 31 -8.01 12.17 0.70
CA TYR A 31 -8.37 13.28 -0.16
C TYR A 31 -9.90 13.39 -0.26
N LYS A 32 -10.41 14.58 -0.58
CA LYS A 32 -11.85 14.76 -0.86
C LYS A 32 -12.28 14.01 -2.13
N ASP A 33 -11.34 13.76 -3.04
CA ASP A 33 -11.51 12.92 -4.22
C ASP A 33 -10.59 11.68 -4.09
N PRO A 34 -11.13 10.45 -4.08
CA PRO A 34 -10.35 9.20 -4.07
C PRO A 34 -9.35 9.06 -5.23
N SER A 35 -9.57 9.80 -6.32
CA SER A 35 -8.70 9.82 -7.49
C SER A 35 -7.40 10.59 -7.24
N ASP A 36 -7.40 11.49 -6.25
CA ASP A 36 -6.28 12.37 -5.89
C ASP A 36 -5.25 11.72 -4.96
N ILE A 37 -5.21 10.38 -4.89
CA ILE A 37 -4.12 9.67 -4.19
C ILE A 37 -2.78 9.96 -4.90
N GLY A 38 -2.17 11.08 -4.53
CA GLY A 38 -0.91 11.59 -5.06
C GLY A 38 0.25 11.33 -4.11
N ASP A 39 0.04 11.54 -2.81
CA ASP A 39 1.06 11.30 -1.79
C ASP A 39 0.83 9.97 -1.07
N LEU A 40 1.83 9.10 -1.18
CA LEU A 40 1.92 7.85 -0.45
C LEU A 40 3.07 7.95 0.56
N MET A 41 2.79 7.66 1.81
CA MET A 41 3.81 7.43 2.81
C MET A 41 4.20 5.95 2.77
N VAL A 42 5.46 5.67 2.46
CA VAL A 42 6.03 4.32 2.53
C VAL A 42 7.00 4.27 3.70
N ARG A 43 6.68 3.45 4.70
CA ARG A 43 7.61 3.11 5.79
C ARG A 43 8.13 1.71 5.53
N ALA A 44 9.35 1.63 5.01
CA ALA A 44 10.03 0.37 4.76
C ALA A 44 10.16 -0.43 6.07
N GLY A 45 9.80 -1.71 6.02
CA GLY A 45 9.99 -2.62 7.13
C GLY A 45 11.40 -3.23 7.14
N ILE A 46 11.56 -4.27 7.95
CA ILE A 46 12.86 -4.87 8.30
C ILE A 46 13.45 -5.79 7.21
N ASP A 47 12.68 -6.20 6.21
CA ASP A 47 13.13 -7.23 5.26
C ASP A 47 12.77 -6.92 3.80
N THR A 48 13.39 -5.88 3.24
CA THR A 48 13.15 -5.46 1.83
C THR A 48 14.21 -5.99 0.86
N ASN A 49 15.10 -6.90 1.28
CA ASN A 49 16.19 -7.37 0.41
C ASN A 49 15.67 -8.26 -0.73
N ASP A 50 14.61 -9.02 -0.47
CA ASP A 50 14.00 -9.92 -1.45
C ASP A 50 12.94 -9.24 -2.33
N PHE A 51 12.40 -8.09 -1.91
CA PHE A 51 11.26 -7.43 -2.53
C PHE A 51 11.56 -5.98 -2.90
N ASN A 52 11.16 -5.55 -4.09
CA ASN A 52 11.34 -4.16 -4.48
C ASN A 52 10.29 -3.28 -3.80
N LEU A 53 10.72 -2.24 -3.08
CA LEU A 53 9.81 -1.24 -2.50
C LEU A 53 8.92 -0.58 -3.56
N HIS A 54 9.43 -0.41 -4.79
CA HIS A 54 8.64 0.10 -5.90
C HIS A 54 7.49 -0.84 -6.28
N ASP A 55 7.75 -2.15 -6.30
CA ASP A 55 6.73 -3.16 -6.64
C ASP A 55 5.70 -3.29 -5.50
N ILE A 56 6.15 -3.20 -4.25
CA ILE A 56 5.27 -3.15 -3.08
C ILE A 56 4.34 -1.93 -3.18
N ARG A 57 4.89 -0.76 -3.50
CA ARG A 57 4.11 0.46 -3.69
C ARG A 57 3.11 0.33 -4.85
N ALA A 58 3.55 -0.20 -5.98
CA ALA A 58 2.70 -0.38 -7.16
C ALA A 58 1.53 -1.33 -6.89
N ALA A 59 1.77 -2.41 -6.16
CA ALA A 59 0.74 -3.37 -5.76
C ALA A 59 -0.21 -2.83 -4.68
N ALA A 60 0.27 -2.00 -3.75
CA ALA A 60 -0.57 -1.37 -2.72
C ALA A 60 -1.55 -0.32 -3.29
N MET A 61 -1.16 0.38 -4.36
CA MET A 61 -1.93 1.49 -4.94
C MET A 61 -3.37 1.15 -5.34
N PRO A 62 -3.66 0.08 -6.11
CA PRO A 62 -5.04 -0.28 -6.45
C PRO A 62 -5.88 -0.64 -5.22
N ILE A 63 -5.28 -1.24 -4.18
CA ILE A 63 -5.97 -1.58 -2.93
C ILE A 63 -6.41 -0.30 -2.22
N LEU A 64 -5.49 0.64 -2.03
CA LEU A 64 -5.76 1.93 -1.38
C LEU A 64 -6.80 2.75 -2.13
N ARG A 65 -6.78 2.74 -3.46
CA ARG A 65 -7.81 3.39 -4.29
C ARG A 65 -9.19 2.77 -4.10
N ARG A 66 -9.27 1.44 -4.01
CA ARG A 66 -10.54 0.73 -3.78
C ARG A 66 -11.10 1.08 -2.40
N LEU A 67 -10.25 1.06 -1.37
CA LEU A 67 -10.63 1.43 0.01
C LEU A 67 -11.13 2.88 0.11
N ALA A 68 -10.48 3.81 -0.58
CA ALA A 68 -10.91 5.21 -0.61
C ALA A 68 -12.25 5.41 -1.35
N ALA A 69 -12.48 4.65 -2.42
CA ALA A 69 -13.72 4.72 -3.20
C ALA A 69 -14.94 4.12 -2.45
N GLU A 70 -14.75 3.08 -1.65
CA GLU A 70 -15.83 2.47 -0.85
C GLU A 70 -16.31 3.34 0.32
N ARG A 71 -15.56 4.40 0.67
CA ARG A 71 -15.83 5.27 1.83
C ARG A 71 -16.21 6.71 1.47
N SER A 72 -16.27 7.04 0.19
CA SER A 72 -16.74 8.33 -0.34
C SER A 72 -18.21 8.28 -0.70
#